data_AF-A0A9P0EHM1-F1
#
_entry.id   AF-A0A9P0EHM1-F1
#
_cell.length_a   1.000
_cell.length_b   1.000
_cell.length_c   1.000
_cell.angle_alpha   90.00
_cell.angle_beta   90.00
_cell.angle_gamma   90.00
#
_symmetry.space_group_name_H-M   'P 1'
#
loop_
_entity.id
_entity.type
_entity.pdbx_description
1 polymer ?
#
loop_
_entity_poly.entity_id
_entity_poly.type
_entity_poly.pdbx_seq_one_letter_code
_entity_poly.pdbx_strand_id
1 'polypeptide(L)'
;MSFFSASSHSAENTPSTTAASAPTTSSPDFDPEAHPSGTISPETTQAGQTASGMAFSQNPSPPYVGLETSPVQSTYRSSRSIQSDNELDLYGPLDIRGSVRSGGSINFDGDFIVQDTIDAYGGIKIKGNVRSEGRIKAYGNIDLNGCLLAKDKVKGYGKLRVVGTLEGKELEIYGNLSVNGRLHCKRLVLYGSLTLIGPGSSYHVENSEEVAGAILKRDQEADWDW
;
A
#
# COMPACT_ATOMS: atom_id res chain seq x y z
N MET A 1 44.74 60.69 1.87
CA MET A 1 44.61 59.77 3.03
C MET A 1 45.23 58.43 2.65
N SER A 2 45.76 57.76 3.65
CA SER A 2 46.96 56.91 3.65
C SER A 2 46.84 55.52 3.00
N PHE A 3 48.01 55.00 2.63
CA PHE A 3 48.33 53.63 2.23
C PHE A 3 47.98 52.57 3.28
N PHE A 4 47.64 51.34 2.87
CA PHE A 4 48.19 50.10 3.42
C PHE A 4 48.22 48.99 2.36
N SER A 5 49.26 48.17 2.46
CA SER A 5 49.75 47.13 1.56
C SER A 5 49.85 45.80 2.33
N ALA A 6 50.10 44.71 1.59
CA ALA A 6 50.62 43.39 2.02
C ALA A 6 49.65 42.43 2.77
N SER A 7 49.69 41.10 2.65
CA SER A 7 50.50 40.16 1.87
C SER A 7 49.98 38.70 2.06
N SER A 8 50.15 37.87 1.01
CA SER A 8 50.47 36.42 0.95
C SER A 8 50.22 35.47 2.13
N HIS A 9 49.70 34.26 1.84
CA HIS A 9 50.33 32.98 2.24
C HIS A 9 49.91 31.81 1.34
N SER A 10 50.91 31.00 0.98
CA SER A 10 50.87 29.80 0.14
C SER A 10 51.06 28.52 0.99
N ALA A 11 50.92 27.36 0.33
CA ALA A 11 51.29 25.98 0.72
C ALA A 11 50.23 25.20 1.53
N GLU A 12 49.59 24.14 1.01
CA GLU A 12 50.08 22.82 0.56
C GLU A 12 50.32 21.86 1.74
N ASN A 13 49.45 20.84 1.89
CA ASN A 13 49.87 19.48 2.25
C ASN A 13 48.74 18.44 2.12
N THR A 14 48.96 17.47 1.23
CA THR A 14 48.33 16.13 1.25
C THR A 14 48.96 15.24 2.33
N PRO A 15 48.28 14.14 2.73
CA PRO A 15 49.02 12.89 2.69
C PRO A 15 48.25 11.70 2.11
N SER A 16 49.04 10.81 1.55
CA SER A 16 48.79 9.56 0.86
C SER A 16 48.22 8.46 1.76
N THR A 17 47.49 7.50 1.17
CA THR A 17 47.33 6.16 1.75
C THR A 17 47.46 5.10 0.67
N THR A 18 48.37 4.16 0.90
CA THR A 18 48.72 3.03 0.04
C THR A 18 48.34 1.74 0.77
N ALA A 19 47.63 0.82 0.12
CA ALA A 19 47.62 -0.65 0.37
C ALA A 19 46.81 -1.30 -0.78
N ALA A 20 47.41 -2.01 -1.74
CA ALA A 20 48.01 -3.35 -1.74
C ALA A 20 47.00 -4.51 -1.93
N SER A 21 47.02 -5.06 -3.16
CA SER A 21 46.98 -6.47 -3.59
C SER A 21 45.74 -7.38 -3.42
N ALA A 22 45.33 -7.98 -4.54
CA ALA A 22 44.36 -9.08 -4.72
C ALA A 22 44.92 -10.48 -4.33
N PRO A 23 44.10 -11.57 -4.29
CA PRO A 23 43.94 -12.40 -5.50
C PRO A 23 42.60 -13.21 -5.66
N THR A 24 42.24 -13.42 -6.95
CA THR A 24 41.67 -14.60 -7.66
C THR A 24 40.44 -15.43 -7.20
N THR A 25 39.81 -16.01 -8.25
CA THR A 25 38.85 -17.16 -8.34
C THR A 25 37.36 -16.80 -8.20
N SER A 26 36.39 -17.31 -8.97
CA SER A 26 36.33 -18.17 -10.17
C SER A 26 34.86 -18.18 -10.65
N SER A 27 34.62 -18.20 -11.97
CA SER A 27 33.32 -18.53 -12.60
C SER A 27 32.89 -19.97 -12.29
N PRO A 28 31.59 -20.31 -12.40
CA PRO A 28 31.10 -21.04 -13.58
C PRO A 28 29.66 -20.63 -14.00
N ASP A 29 29.38 -20.47 -15.30
CA ASP A 29 28.77 -21.42 -16.25
C ASP A 29 27.24 -21.40 -16.33
N PHE A 30 26.82 -21.40 -17.60
CA PHE A 30 25.49 -21.44 -18.18
C PHE A 30 24.96 -22.90 -18.14
N ASP A 31 23.70 -23.13 -17.76
CA ASP A 31 22.69 -23.77 -18.64
C ASP A 31 21.30 -23.96 -17.98
N PRO A 32 20.20 -24.03 -18.77
CA PRO A 32 18.82 -24.13 -18.31
C PRO A 32 18.13 -25.46 -18.70
N GLU A 33 17.65 -26.25 -17.75
CA GLU A 33 16.76 -27.41 -17.99
C GLU A 33 15.99 -27.70 -16.68
N ALA A 34 14.80 -28.28 -16.60
CA ALA A 34 13.69 -28.57 -17.49
C ALA A 34 12.56 -29.04 -16.56
N HIS A 35 11.31 -28.62 -16.79
CA HIS A 35 10.15 -29.16 -16.09
C HIS A 35 9.69 -30.46 -16.79
N PRO A 36 9.56 -31.60 -16.10
CA PRO A 36 8.92 -32.77 -16.71
C PRO A 36 7.40 -32.65 -16.65
N SER A 37 6.79 -32.55 -17.83
CA SER A 37 5.41 -33.01 -18.07
C SER A 37 5.40 -34.55 -18.17
N GLY A 38 4.46 -35.19 -17.48
CA GLY A 38 4.22 -36.63 -17.58
C GLY A 38 2.72 -36.91 -17.71
N THR A 39 2.25 -36.97 -18.95
CA THR A 39 0.94 -37.51 -19.34
C THR A 39 1.07 -39.02 -19.52
N ILE A 40 0.21 -39.82 -18.87
CA ILE A 40 -0.10 -41.18 -19.33
C ILE A 40 -1.55 -41.55 -18.97
N SER A 41 -2.39 -41.71 -19.99
CA SER A 41 -3.54 -42.67 -20.09
C SER A 41 -3.12 -43.74 -21.12
N PRO A 42 -3.84 -44.84 -21.45
CA PRO A 42 -5.25 -45.26 -21.20
C PRO A 42 -5.29 -46.75 -20.67
N GLU A 43 -6.38 -47.50 -20.44
CA GLU A 43 -7.43 -48.02 -21.35
C GLU A 43 -8.44 -48.91 -20.56
N THR A 44 -9.72 -48.80 -20.94
CA THR A 44 -10.71 -49.86 -21.32
C THR A 44 -11.02 -51.08 -20.41
N THR A 45 -12.32 -51.35 -20.14
CA THR A 45 -13.07 -52.58 -20.58
C THR A 45 -14.44 -52.85 -19.88
N GLN A 46 -15.49 -52.95 -20.72
CA GLN A 46 -16.75 -53.77 -20.72
C GLN A 46 -17.75 -53.79 -19.53
N ALA A 47 -19.03 -53.43 -19.77
CA ALA A 47 -20.20 -54.26 -20.18
C ALA A 47 -21.01 -54.79 -18.97
N GLY A 48 -22.33 -54.89 -18.91
CA GLY A 48 -23.45 -54.64 -19.82
C GLY A 48 -24.79 -54.96 -19.09
N GLN A 49 -25.89 -54.95 -19.85
CA GLN A 49 -27.16 -55.67 -19.63
C GLN A 49 -28.23 -55.13 -18.62
N THR A 50 -29.29 -54.57 -19.22
CA THR A 50 -30.74 -54.90 -19.07
C THR A 50 -31.26 -55.61 -17.80
N ALA A 51 -32.33 -55.06 -17.18
CA ALA A 51 -33.66 -55.69 -17.08
C ALA A 51 -34.60 -54.97 -16.07
N SER A 52 -35.89 -54.92 -16.43
CA SER A 52 -37.03 -54.48 -15.62
C SER A 52 -37.27 -55.32 -14.36
N GLY A 53 -37.84 -54.70 -13.31
CA GLY A 53 -38.45 -55.40 -12.18
C GLY A 53 -39.20 -54.44 -11.24
N MET A 54 -40.48 -54.73 -10.98
CA MET A 54 -41.41 -53.88 -10.23
C MET A 54 -41.36 -54.10 -8.70
N ALA A 55 -41.66 -53.02 -7.97
CA ALA A 55 -42.56 -52.93 -6.81
C ALA A 55 -42.08 -53.04 -5.33
N PHE A 56 -42.71 -52.15 -4.54
CA PHE A 56 -43.04 -52.14 -3.10
C PHE A 56 -42.18 -51.41 -2.05
N SER A 57 -42.78 -50.29 -1.58
CA SER A 57 -43.13 -49.97 -0.17
C SER A 57 -42.17 -49.19 0.74
N GLN A 58 -42.54 -47.92 0.93
CA GLN A 58 -42.67 -47.13 2.18
C GLN A 58 -41.51 -47.09 3.19
N ASN A 59 -40.87 -45.91 3.30
CA ASN A 59 -40.73 -45.21 4.58
C ASN A 59 -40.39 -43.71 4.35
N PRO A 60 -41.15 -42.73 4.89
CA PRO A 60 -40.81 -41.32 4.75
C PRO A 60 -39.79 -40.89 5.81
N SER A 61 -38.61 -40.44 5.38
CA SER A 61 -37.62 -39.78 6.24
C SER A 61 -38.00 -38.29 6.42
N PRO A 62 -37.79 -37.70 7.61
CA PRO A 62 -38.27 -36.34 7.94
C PRO A 62 -37.59 -35.27 7.08
N PRO A 63 -38.19 -34.06 6.95
CA PRO A 63 -37.64 -33.00 6.12
C PRO A 63 -36.26 -32.62 6.67
N TYR A 64 -35.24 -32.83 5.84
CA TYR A 64 -33.91 -32.28 6.06
C TYR A 64 -34.06 -30.76 6.06
N VAL A 65 -34.06 -30.16 7.25
CA VAL A 65 -33.85 -28.71 7.39
C VAL A 65 -32.42 -28.49 6.91
N GLY A 66 -32.29 -28.08 5.65
CA GLY A 66 -31.01 -27.60 5.14
C GLY A 66 -30.57 -26.45 6.03
N LEU A 67 -29.55 -26.69 6.86
CA LEU A 67 -28.63 -25.62 7.18
C LEU A 67 -27.97 -25.24 5.86
N GLU A 68 -28.60 -24.34 5.11
CA GLU A 68 -27.86 -23.45 4.23
C GLU A 68 -26.98 -22.62 5.15
N THR A 69 -25.81 -23.15 5.49
CA THR A 69 -24.67 -22.32 5.85
C THR A 69 -24.33 -21.53 4.60
N SER A 70 -25.09 -20.46 4.37
CA SER A 70 -24.70 -19.40 3.45
C SER A 70 -23.27 -19.08 3.82
N PRO A 71 -22.28 -19.29 2.94
CA PRO A 71 -20.96 -18.77 3.21
C PRO A 71 -21.18 -17.28 3.37
N VAL A 72 -20.81 -16.72 4.52
CA VAL A 72 -20.67 -15.28 4.69
C VAL A 72 -19.51 -14.87 3.79
N GLN A 73 -19.78 -14.84 2.49
CA GLN A 73 -18.95 -14.13 1.54
C GLN A 73 -19.08 -12.68 1.99
N SER A 74 -17.98 -12.13 2.48
CA SER A 74 -17.81 -10.68 2.57
C SER A 74 -18.00 -10.14 1.16
N THR A 75 -19.26 -9.88 0.81
CA THR A 75 -19.66 -9.38 -0.50
C THR A 75 -19.49 -7.88 -0.40
N TYR A 76 -18.35 -7.41 -0.90
CA TYR A 76 -18.19 -5.99 -1.18
C TYR A 76 -19.38 -5.54 -2.02
N ARG A 77 -20.15 -4.56 -1.53
CA ARG A 77 -21.19 -3.95 -2.36
C ARG A 77 -20.48 -3.24 -3.51
N SER A 78 -20.80 -3.60 -4.75
CA SER A 78 -20.16 -2.97 -5.91
C SER A 78 -20.87 -1.66 -6.26
N SER A 79 -20.09 -0.60 -6.50
CA SER A 79 -20.54 0.71 -6.96
C SER A 79 -19.76 1.12 -8.21
N ARG A 80 -20.36 1.99 -9.03
CA ARG A 80 -19.64 2.70 -10.10
C ARG A 80 -18.84 3.86 -9.48
N SER A 81 -18.58 4.94 -10.21
CA SER A 81 -18.02 6.15 -9.63
C SER A 81 -18.99 6.77 -8.61
N ILE A 82 -18.43 7.33 -7.54
CA ILE A 82 -19.16 8.09 -6.53
C ILE A 82 -18.67 9.53 -6.60
N GLN A 83 -19.59 10.48 -6.71
CA GLN A 83 -19.24 11.90 -6.75
C GLN A 83 -20.23 12.72 -5.92
N SER A 84 -19.71 13.68 -5.15
CA SER A 84 -20.47 14.67 -4.39
C SER A 84 -19.78 16.03 -4.48
N ASP A 85 -20.54 17.12 -4.43
CA ASP A 85 -20.00 18.49 -4.33
C ASP A 85 -19.71 18.89 -2.87
N ASN A 86 -20.22 18.12 -1.91
CA ASN A 86 -20.03 18.29 -0.47
C ASN A 86 -19.13 17.17 0.09
N GLU A 87 -19.02 17.10 1.41
CA GLU A 87 -18.37 15.98 2.09
C GLU A 87 -19.03 14.63 1.73
N LEU A 88 -18.23 13.58 1.72
CA LEU A 88 -18.64 12.23 1.36
C LEU A 88 -18.23 11.25 2.46
N ASP A 89 -19.22 10.70 3.17
CA ASP A 89 -19.03 9.62 4.13
C ASP A 89 -19.37 8.28 3.46
N LEU A 90 -18.41 7.36 3.43
CA LEU A 90 -18.56 6.03 2.85
C LEU A 90 -18.36 4.98 3.93
N TYR A 91 -19.23 3.96 3.92
CA TYR A 91 -19.18 2.82 4.84
C TYR A 91 -18.99 1.52 4.06
N GLY A 92 -17.96 0.78 4.42
CA GLY A 92 -17.56 -0.47 3.80
C GLY A 92 -18.27 -1.70 4.38
N PRO A 93 -18.09 -2.89 3.79
CA PRO A 93 -17.20 -3.15 2.65
C PRO A 93 -17.78 -2.70 1.29
N LEU A 94 -17.03 -1.91 0.51
CA LEU A 94 -17.49 -1.35 -0.78
C LEU A 94 -16.42 -1.45 -1.89
N ASP A 95 -16.80 -2.02 -3.04
CA ASP A 95 -15.95 -2.13 -4.24
C ASP A 95 -16.39 -1.10 -5.28
N ILE A 96 -15.58 -0.09 -5.46
CA ILE A 96 -15.84 1.06 -6.31
C ILE A 96 -15.08 0.86 -7.61
N ARG A 97 -15.81 0.47 -8.67
CA ARG A 97 -15.26 0.22 -10.00
C ARG A 97 -14.86 1.48 -10.75
N GLY A 98 -15.23 2.64 -10.23
CA GLY A 98 -14.90 3.96 -10.79
C GLY A 98 -14.08 4.81 -9.84
N SER A 99 -14.16 6.13 -10.04
CA SER A 99 -13.50 7.12 -9.20
C SER A 99 -14.38 7.56 -8.02
N VAL A 100 -13.75 7.96 -6.92
CA VAL A 100 -14.41 8.65 -5.80
C VAL A 100 -14.00 10.11 -5.84
N ARG A 101 -14.95 11.02 -6.01
CA ARG A 101 -14.69 12.47 -6.07
C ARG A 101 -15.55 13.23 -5.09
N SER A 102 -14.96 14.18 -4.39
CA SER A 102 -15.66 15.03 -3.42
C SER A 102 -15.23 16.48 -3.56
N GLY A 103 -16.21 17.39 -3.64
CA GLY A 103 -15.99 18.83 -3.49
C GLY A 103 -15.67 19.24 -2.05
N GLY A 104 -15.89 18.34 -1.08
CA GLY A 104 -15.44 18.45 0.30
C GLY A 104 -14.44 17.37 0.69
N SER A 105 -14.48 16.96 1.96
CA SER A 105 -13.67 15.84 2.47
C SER A 105 -14.25 14.49 2.06
N ILE A 106 -13.45 13.43 2.15
CA ILE A 106 -13.90 12.04 2.02
C ILE A 106 -13.53 11.27 3.28
N ASN A 107 -14.51 10.64 3.91
CA ASN A 107 -14.31 9.74 5.03
C ASN A 107 -14.63 8.29 4.60
N PHE A 108 -13.64 7.42 4.67
CA PHE A 108 -13.77 5.99 4.48
C PHE A 108 -13.81 5.30 5.84
N ASP A 109 -14.89 4.61 6.16
CA ASP A 109 -15.02 3.79 7.37
C ASP A 109 -15.32 2.33 6.98
N GLY A 110 -14.39 1.42 7.26
CA GLY A 110 -14.42 0.01 6.83
C GLY A 110 -13.46 -0.30 5.68
N ASP A 111 -13.78 -1.35 4.93
CA ASP A 111 -12.92 -1.85 3.85
C ASP A 111 -13.35 -1.36 2.46
N PHE A 112 -12.42 -0.87 1.64
CA PHE A 112 -12.71 -0.33 0.32
C PHE A 112 -11.71 -0.79 -0.73
N ILE A 113 -12.23 -1.04 -1.92
CA ILE A 113 -11.45 -1.23 -3.14
C ILE A 113 -11.87 -0.13 -4.11
N VAL A 114 -10.93 0.67 -4.62
CA VAL A 114 -11.18 1.72 -5.60
C VAL A 114 -10.31 1.46 -6.83
N GLN A 115 -10.94 1.21 -7.97
CA GLN A 115 -10.24 0.88 -9.21
C GLN A 115 -9.59 2.09 -9.89
N ASP A 116 -10.15 3.29 -9.70
CA ASP A 116 -9.62 4.51 -10.29
C ASP A 116 -9.10 5.48 -9.23
N THR A 117 -9.36 6.79 -9.43
CA THR A 117 -8.84 7.89 -8.63
C THR A 117 -9.73 8.19 -7.43
N ILE A 118 -9.09 8.56 -6.32
CA ILE A 118 -9.74 9.19 -5.16
C ILE A 118 -9.29 10.66 -5.16
N ASP A 119 -10.22 11.61 -5.37
CA ASP A 119 -9.93 13.04 -5.39
C ASP A 119 -10.84 13.79 -4.41
N ALA A 120 -10.24 14.41 -3.38
CA ALA A 120 -10.93 15.23 -2.40
C ALA A 120 -10.41 16.67 -2.45
N TYR A 121 -11.30 17.63 -2.65
CA TYR A 121 -11.00 19.05 -2.44
C TYR A 121 -10.76 19.39 -0.96
N GLY A 122 -11.33 18.60 -0.04
CA GLY A 122 -11.04 18.66 1.38
C GLY A 122 -9.95 17.66 1.80
N GLY A 123 -10.06 17.16 3.03
CA GLY A 123 -9.18 16.11 3.53
C GLY A 123 -9.67 14.70 3.17
N ILE A 124 -8.82 13.70 3.38
CA ILE A 124 -9.20 12.29 3.29
C ILE A 124 -8.97 11.66 4.66
N LYS A 125 -10.00 11.06 5.24
CA LYS A 125 -9.91 10.26 6.46
C LYS A 125 -10.17 8.81 6.12
N ILE A 126 -9.30 7.92 6.55
CA ILE A 126 -9.43 6.48 6.34
C ILE A 126 -9.41 5.81 7.72
N LYS A 127 -10.46 5.06 8.02
CA LYS A 127 -10.57 4.17 9.18
C LYS A 127 -10.84 2.76 8.66
N GLY A 128 -9.84 1.89 8.66
CA GLY A 128 -9.94 0.55 8.09
C GLY A 128 -8.95 0.34 6.95
N ASN A 129 -9.33 -0.48 5.96
CA ASN A 129 -8.45 -0.87 4.86
C ASN A 129 -8.92 -0.26 3.54
N VAL A 130 -8.06 0.48 2.86
CA VAL A 130 -8.36 1.02 1.53
C VAL A 130 -7.30 0.55 0.55
N ARG A 131 -7.75 -0.04 -0.56
CA ARG A 131 -6.90 -0.35 -1.71
C ARG A 131 -7.32 0.51 -2.88
N SER A 132 -6.40 1.33 -3.39
CA SER A 132 -6.60 2.14 -4.59
C SER A 132 -5.63 1.70 -5.68
N GLU A 133 -6.18 1.36 -6.84
CA GLU A 133 -5.38 1.06 -8.04
C GLU A 133 -4.93 2.34 -8.75
N GLY A 134 -5.67 3.44 -8.59
CA GLY A 134 -5.35 4.74 -9.14
C GLY A 134 -4.70 5.72 -8.17
N ARG A 135 -4.72 7.01 -8.56
CA ARG A 135 -4.15 8.11 -7.79
C ARG A 135 -5.07 8.48 -6.62
N ILE A 136 -4.46 8.78 -5.48
CA ILE A 136 -5.13 9.42 -4.34
C ILE A 136 -4.67 10.86 -4.26
N LYS A 137 -5.60 11.80 -4.21
CA LYS A 137 -5.33 13.23 -4.13
C LYS A 137 -6.22 13.88 -3.08
N ALA A 138 -5.59 14.61 -2.16
CA ALA A 138 -6.29 15.45 -1.19
C ALA A 138 -5.67 16.83 -1.17
N TYR A 139 -6.50 17.87 -1.25
CA TYR A 139 -6.04 19.25 -1.04
C TYR A 139 -5.94 19.62 0.44
N GLY A 140 -6.66 18.91 1.32
CA GLY A 140 -6.53 18.99 2.77
C GLY A 140 -5.55 17.98 3.35
N ASN A 141 -5.72 17.70 4.65
CA ASN A 141 -4.95 16.68 5.36
C ASN A 141 -5.41 15.28 4.97
N ILE A 142 -4.49 14.32 5.04
CA ILE A 142 -4.79 12.90 4.90
C ILE A 142 -4.54 12.25 6.27
N ASP A 143 -5.58 11.68 6.86
CA ASP A 143 -5.53 10.96 8.13
C ASP A 143 -5.84 9.48 7.87
N LEU A 144 -4.82 8.64 7.97
CA LEU A 144 -4.94 7.19 7.84
C LEU A 144 -4.88 6.54 9.22
N ASN A 145 -5.91 5.77 9.56
CA ASN A 145 -5.96 4.86 10.68
C ASN A 145 -6.34 3.46 10.18
N GLY A 146 -5.34 2.62 9.94
CA GLY A 146 -5.49 1.29 9.38
C GLY A 146 -4.48 1.00 8.27
N CYS A 147 -4.92 0.44 7.16
CA CYS A 147 -4.07 0.06 6.04
C CYS A 147 -4.46 0.81 4.76
N LEU A 148 -3.49 1.41 4.08
CA LEU A 148 -3.68 2.00 2.75
C LEU A 148 -2.69 1.38 1.78
N LEU A 149 -3.21 0.75 0.72
CA LEU A 149 -2.42 0.29 -0.42
C LEU A 149 -2.76 1.15 -1.64
N ALA A 150 -1.83 2.00 -2.07
CA ALA A 150 -1.96 2.85 -3.25
C ALA A 150 -0.96 2.41 -4.33
N LYS A 151 -1.46 1.83 -5.42
CA LYS A 151 -0.59 1.30 -6.48
C LYS A 151 0.02 2.36 -7.38
N ASP A 152 -0.56 3.54 -7.42
CA ASP A 152 -0.04 4.69 -8.17
C ASP A 152 0.47 5.77 -7.20
N LYS A 153 -0.05 6.98 -7.29
CA LYS A 153 0.47 8.14 -6.56
C LYS A 153 -0.47 8.57 -5.44
N VAL A 154 0.08 8.86 -4.27
CA VAL A 154 -0.60 9.57 -3.19
C VAL A 154 -0.07 10.99 -3.17
N LYS A 155 -0.95 11.97 -3.42
CA LYS A 155 -0.62 13.39 -3.40
C LYS A 155 -1.45 14.12 -2.35
N GLY A 156 -0.78 14.69 -1.35
CA GLY A 156 -1.41 15.47 -0.29
C GLY A 156 -0.86 16.90 -0.27
N TYR A 157 -1.73 17.90 -0.24
CA TYR A 157 -1.31 19.29 -0.06
C TYR A 157 -1.31 19.73 1.41
N GLY A 158 -1.94 18.96 2.30
CA GLY A 158 -1.87 19.14 3.74
C GLY A 158 -0.88 18.21 4.44
N LYS A 159 -1.09 18.02 5.75
CA LYS A 159 -0.36 17.04 6.56
C LYS A 159 -0.82 15.62 6.18
N LEU A 160 0.09 14.65 6.21
CA LEU A 160 -0.24 13.23 6.15
C LEU A 160 0.10 12.59 7.49
N ARG A 161 -0.90 12.00 8.15
CA ARG A 161 -0.72 11.19 9.36
C ARG A 161 -1.07 9.75 9.04
N VAL A 162 -0.15 8.85 9.35
CA VAL A 162 -0.29 7.40 9.16
C VAL A 162 -0.25 6.74 10.53
N VAL A 163 -1.37 6.16 10.95
CA VAL A 163 -1.46 5.23 12.07
C VAL A 163 -1.77 3.87 11.49
N GLY A 164 -0.80 2.96 11.51
CA GLY A 164 -0.90 1.65 10.84
C GLY A 164 0.07 1.51 9.67
N THR A 165 -0.41 1.06 8.51
CA THR A 165 0.44 0.75 7.35
C THR A 165 0.04 1.56 6.12
N LEU A 166 1.00 2.25 5.50
CA LEU A 166 0.83 2.86 4.19
C LEU A 166 1.83 2.26 3.22
N GLU A 167 1.33 1.66 2.15
CA GLU A 167 2.11 1.16 1.03
C GLU A 167 1.72 1.95 -0.22
N GLY A 168 2.68 2.66 -0.82
CA GLY A 168 2.43 3.52 -1.97
C GLY A 168 3.53 3.38 -3.01
N LYS A 169 3.21 3.42 -4.31
CA LYS A 169 4.29 3.49 -5.31
C LYS A 169 5.00 4.84 -5.24
N GLU A 170 4.24 5.93 -5.27
CA GLU A 170 4.77 7.29 -5.16
C GLU A 170 4.03 8.09 -4.08
N LEU A 171 4.78 8.73 -3.19
CA LEU A 171 4.23 9.58 -2.15
C LEU A 171 4.76 11.02 -2.34
N GLU A 172 3.87 11.98 -2.56
CA GLU A 172 4.20 13.39 -2.72
C GLU A 172 3.37 14.26 -1.77
N ILE A 173 3.99 14.79 -0.72
CA ILE A 173 3.31 15.50 0.37
C ILE A 173 3.90 16.90 0.54
N TYR A 174 3.04 17.92 0.45
CA TYR A 174 3.44 19.34 0.59
C TYR A 174 3.32 19.86 2.04
N GLY A 175 3.13 18.96 3.01
CA GLY A 175 3.07 19.27 4.42
C GLY A 175 3.96 18.34 5.24
N ASN A 176 3.68 18.26 6.54
CA ASN A 176 4.40 17.35 7.44
C ASN A 176 3.84 15.93 7.32
N LEU A 177 4.74 14.94 7.41
CA LEU A 177 4.42 13.53 7.43
C LEU A 177 4.70 12.96 8.82
N SER A 178 3.67 12.38 9.43
CA SER A 178 3.79 11.67 10.69
C SER A 178 3.44 10.20 10.50
N VAL A 179 4.31 9.29 10.96
CA VAL A 179 4.13 7.85 10.83
C VAL A 179 4.22 7.20 12.20
N ASN A 180 3.11 6.65 12.65
CA ASN A 180 2.97 5.74 13.76
C ASN A 180 2.63 4.34 13.21
N GLY A 181 3.66 3.59 12.81
CA GLY A 181 3.55 2.31 12.14
C GLY A 181 4.53 2.16 10.99
N ARG A 182 4.09 1.62 9.86
CA ARG A 182 4.96 1.31 8.72
C ARG A 182 4.57 2.13 7.49
N LEU A 183 5.55 2.81 6.92
CA LEU A 183 5.43 3.44 5.61
C LEU A 183 6.37 2.73 4.62
N HIS A 184 5.86 2.27 3.50
CA HIS A 184 6.68 1.72 2.44
C HIS A 184 6.32 2.39 1.11
N CYS A 185 7.32 2.93 0.42
CA CYS A 185 7.09 3.44 -0.93
C CYS A 185 8.30 3.33 -1.85
N LYS A 186 8.09 3.45 -3.15
CA LYS A 186 9.23 3.46 -4.09
C LYS A 186 9.85 4.85 -4.16
N ARG A 187 9.03 5.88 -4.19
CA ARG A 187 9.47 7.27 -4.29
C ARG A 187 8.79 8.12 -3.23
N LEU A 188 9.56 8.83 -2.41
CA LEU A 188 9.09 9.77 -1.41
C LEU A 188 9.56 11.18 -1.77
N VAL A 189 8.61 12.11 -1.91
CA VAL A 189 8.89 13.55 -1.97
C VAL A 189 8.06 14.23 -0.90
N LEU A 190 8.74 14.86 0.05
CA LEU A 190 8.15 15.50 1.21
C LEU A 190 8.69 16.91 1.35
N TYR A 191 7.82 17.91 1.18
CA TYR A 191 8.20 19.32 1.31
C TYR A 191 8.08 19.84 2.77
N GLY A 192 7.96 18.94 3.74
CA GLY A 192 7.91 19.23 5.17
C GLY A 192 8.82 18.30 5.98
N SER A 193 8.55 18.18 7.28
CA SER A 193 9.28 17.25 8.16
C SER A 193 8.63 15.87 8.19
N LEU A 194 9.45 14.82 8.22
CA LEU A 194 9.04 13.44 8.51
C LEU A 194 9.21 13.18 10.02
N THR A 195 8.18 12.67 10.70
CA THR A 195 8.26 12.28 12.12
C THR A 195 7.78 10.85 12.30
N LEU A 196 8.67 9.97 12.72
CA LEU A 196 8.35 8.62 13.17
C LEU A 196 7.98 8.64 14.65
N ILE A 197 6.86 8.03 15.02
CA ILE A 197 6.32 8.08 16.37
C ILE A 197 6.20 6.67 16.94
N GLY A 198 6.89 6.40 18.04
CA GLY A 198 6.90 5.12 18.73
C GLY A 198 8.07 4.22 18.29
N PRO A 199 8.43 3.24 19.14
CA PRO A 199 9.63 2.42 18.94
C PRO A 199 9.53 1.50 17.70
N GLY A 200 8.31 1.08 17.34
CA GLY A 200 8.03 0.22 16.19
C GLY A 200 7.84 0.95 14.85
N SER A 201 7.91 2.28 14.86
CA SER A 201 7.64 3.06 13.65
C SER A 201 8.83 3.09 12.71
N SER A 202 8.55 2.85 11.44
CA SER A 202 9.54 2.74 10.38
C SER A 202 8.99 3.27 9.06
N TYR A 203 9.90 3.74 8.22
CA TYR A 203 9.61 4.00 6.82
C TYR A 203 10.70 3.35 5.97
N HIS A 204 10.35 2.94 4.76
CA HIS A 204 11.27 2.39 3.78
C HIS A 204 10.97 2.98 2.41
N VAL A 205 12.01 3.47 1.75
CA VAL A 205 11.93 4.05 0.40
C VAL A 205 12.87 3.29 -0.52
N GLU A 206 12.36 2.74 -1.63
CA GLU A 206 13.17 1.87 -2.50
C GLU A 206 14.08 2.64 -3.48
N ASN A 207 13.54 3.65 -4.17
CA ASN A 207 14.20 4.23 -5.35
C ASN A 207 14.71 5.66 -5.11
N SER A 208 13.90 6.54 -4.53
CA SER A 208 14.24 7.96 -4.41
C SER A 208 13.53 8.59 -3.23
N GLU A 209 14.30 9.27 -2.39
CA GLU A 209 13.83 9.99 -1.21
C GLU A 209 14.28 11.44 -1.27
N GLU A 210 13.32 12.36 -1.21
CA GLU A 210 13.53 13.80 -1.14
C GLU A 210 12.71 14.36 0.02
N VAL A 211 13.36 14.65 1.13
CA VAL A 211 12.72 15.28 2.30
C VAL A 211 13.34 16.66 2.51
N ALA A 212 12.53 17.71 2.34
CA ALA A 212 12.99 19.09 2.48
C ALA A 212 13.21 19.50 3.95
N GLY A 213 12.43 18.92 4.87
CA GLY A 213 12.51 19.22 6.30
C GLY A 213 13.36 18.21 7.09
N ALA A 214 13.22 18.26 8.41
CA ALA A 214 13.89 17.31 9.30
C ALA A 214 13.22 15.93 9.27
N ILE A 215 14.02 14.89 9.44
CA ILE A 215 13.57 13.52 9.74
C ILE A 215 13.77 13.29 11.24
N LEU A 216 12.66 13.08 11.95
CA LEU A 216 12.62 12.99 13.41
C LEU A 216 12.11 11.61 13.83
N LYS A 217 12.61 11.11 14.96
CA LYS A 217 12.05 9.95 15.65
C LYS A 217 11.69 10.37 17.07
N ARG A 218 10.47 10.06 17.50
CA ARG A 218 9.95 10.36 18.84
C ARG A 218 9.33 9.11 19.44
N ASP A 219 9.41 8.96 20.75
CA ASP A 219 8.81 7.81 21.44
C ASP A 219 7.30 7.97 21.67
N GLN A 220 6.78 9.21 21.68
CA GLN A 220 5.37 9.54 21.88
C GLN A 220 4.90 10.64 20.90
N GLU A 221 3.61 10.64 20.54
CA GLU A 221 2.99 11.80 19.89
C GLU A 221 3.23 13.01 20.80
N ALA A 222 3.61 14.16 20.24
CA ALA A 222 3.73 15.35 21.07
C ALA A 222 2.31 15.66 21.56
N ASP A 223 2.07 15.44 22.86
CA ASP A 223 0.84 15.79 23.55
C ASP A 223 0.67 17.32 23.44
N TRP A 224 0.00 17.78 22.38
CA TRP A 224 -0.33 19.20 22.17
C TRP A 224 -1.72 19.53 22.74
N ASP A 225 -2.08 18.94 23.88
CA ASP A 225 -3.27 19.34 24.64
C ASP A 225 -2.83 20.26 25.79
N TRP A 226 -3.10 21.56 25.65
CA TRP A 226 -3.25 22.49 26.77
C TRP A 226 -4.47 23.37 26.55
#